data_AF-A0ABD7YFT4-F1
#
_entry.id   AF-A0ABD7YFT4-F1
#
_cell.length_a   1.000
_cell.length_b   1.000
_cell.length_c   1.000
_cell.angle_alpha   90.00
_cell.angle_beta   90.00
_cell.angle_gamma   90.00
#
_symmetry.space_group_name_H-M   'P 1'
#
loop_
_entity.id
_entity.type
_entity.pdbx_description
1 polymer ?
#
loop_
_entity_poly.entity_id
_entity_poly.type
_entity_poly.pdbx_seq_one_letter_code
_entity_poly.pdbx_strand_id
1 'polypeptide(L)'
;MNSNEVSSARVHTMPELERLIVDRVLLADDRIKAGVTLPAGHSWWASDCRLKFSGSPVRSTACGASLFVRRDAIEGRSPDDLLSDKTTIRAEIRLFMPEALYLEGGTVRRYRRHSGKKYSATLWVNTGPHWAFQSTSHLRDKEPFVYGDTLGEICAGIIERVNIALARAALWISAQESGMVEAVCA
;
A
#
# COMPACT_ATOMS: atom_id res chain seq x y z
N MET A 1 -10.05 43.33 -18.53
CA MET A 1 -10.49 42.36 -17.50
C MET A 1 -10.17 40.96 -18.02
N ASN A 2 -9.24 40.26 -17.39
CA ASN A 2 -9.17 38.80 -17.39
C ASN A 2 -8.38 38.42 -16.14
N SER A 3 -9.13 38.33 -15.05
CA SER A 3 -8.69 37.85 -13.76
C SER A 3 -8.27 36.38 -13.95
N ASN A 4 -6.97 36.13 -14.01
CA ASN A 4 -6.45 34.80 -13.72
C ASN A 4 -6.80 34.52 -12.26
N GLU A 5 -7.96 33.91 -12.02
CA GLU A 5 -8.24 33.19 -10.78
C GLU A 5 -7.29 32.01 -10.72
N VAL A 6 -6.06 32.29 -10.28
CA VAL A 6 -5.27 31.29 -9.56
C VAL A 6 -6.10 30.98 -8.33
N SER A 7 -6.93 29.93 -8.42
CA SER A 7 -7.57 29.31 -7.26
C SER A 7 -6.52 29.26 -6.15
N SER A 8 -6.69 30.10 -5.11
CA SER A 8 -5.72 30.19 -4.04
C SER A 8 -5.74 28.84 -3.33
N ALA A 9 -4.76 27.99 -3.60
CA ALA A 9 -4.68 26.69 -2.98
C ALA A 9 -4.69 26.87 -1.46
N ARG A 10 -5.62 26.21 -0.76
CA ARG A 10 -5.74 26.30 0.70
C ARG A 10 -4.39 25.98 1.34
N VAL A 11 -3.91 26.88 2.18
CA VAL A 11 -2.74 26.65 3.04
C VAL A 11 -3.24 26.17 4.39
N HIS A 12 -2.82 24.97 4.80
CA HIS A 12 -3.17 24.37 6.08
C HIS A 12 -2.19 24.81 7.18
N THR A 13 -2.64 24.90 8.42
CA THR A 13 -1.72 24.79 9.56
C THR A 13 -1.18 23.36 9.66
N MET A 14 -0.04 23.16 10.35
CA MET A 14 0.49 21.82 10.57
C MET A 14 -0.55 20.88 11.24
N PRO A 15 -1.26 21.27 12.34
CA PRO A 15 -2.24 20.40 12.96
C PRO A 15 -3.45 20.08 12.06
N GLU A 16 -3.89 21.01 11.21
CA GLU A 16 -4.96 20.74 10.24
C GLU A 16 -4.52 19.71 9.20
N LEU A 17 -3.31 19.84 8.67
CA LEU A 17 -2.78 18.89 7.69
C LEU A 17 -2.55 17.51 8.30
N GLU A 18 -2.03 17.44 9.53
CA GLU A 18 -1.86 16.19 10.25
C GLU A 18 -3.19 15.44 10.41
N ARG A 19 -4.24 16.14 10.87
CA ARG A 19 -5.58 15.57 11.00
C ARG A 19 -6.12 15.08 9.67
N LEU A 20 -5.99 15.89 8.62
CA LEU A 20 -6.42 15.53 7.27
C LEU A 20 -5.74 14.25 6.76
N ILE A 21 -4.44 14.09 7.01
CA ILE A 21 -3.69 12.88 6.63
C ILE A 21 -4.17 11.69 7.44
N VAL A 22 -4.29 11.84 8.77
CA VAL A 22 -4.74 10.75 9.65
C VAL A 22 -6.13 10.26 9.23
N ASP A 23 -7.10 11.17 9.11
CA ASP A 23 -8.49 10.83 8.78
C ASP A 23 -8.56 10.08 7.45
N ARG A 24 -7.84 10.56 6.43
CA ARG A 24 -7.89 9.95 5.10
C ARG A 24 -7.13 8.63 5.03
N VAL A 25 -6.00 8.48 5.74
CA VAL A 25 -5.27 7.20 5.79
C VAL A 25 -6.08 6.15 6.55
N LEU A 26 -6.70 6.50 7.68
CA LEU A 26 -7.57 5.58 8.43
C LEU A 26 -8.78 5.17 7.59
N LEU A 27 -9.45 6.13 6.94
CA LEU A 27 -10.59 5.83 6.09
C LEU A 27 -10.19 4.97 4.87
N ALA A 28 -9.02 5.18 4.29
CA ALA A 28 -8.50 4.29 3.24
C ALA A 28 -8.17 2.90 3.78
N ASP A 29 -7.55 2.82 4.96
CA ASP A 29 -7.19 1.57 5.63
C ASP A 29 -8.43 0.71 5.86
N ASP A 30 -9.49 1.28 6.45
CA ASP A 30 -10.76 0.59 6.69
C ASP A 30 -11.39 0.08 5.39
N ARG A 31 -11.45 0.94 4.36
CA ARG A 31 -12.05 0.58 3.07
C ARG A 31 -11.29 -0.51 2.35
N ILE A 32 -9.96 -0.39 2.29
CA ILE A 32 -9.10 -1.36 1.63
C ILE A 32 -9.17 -2.70 2.36
N LYS A 33 -9.08 -2.70 3.70
CA LYS A 33 -9.19 -3.91 4.51
C LYS A 33 -10.53 -4.61 4.36
N ALA A 34 -11.62 -3.85 4.25
CA ALA A 34 -12.96 -4.41 4.05
C ALA A 34 -13.18 -4.96 2.63
N GLY A 35 -12.53 -4.38 1.61
CA GLY A 35 -12.74 -4.78 0.22
C GLY A 35 -11.78 -5.85 -0.31
N VAL A 36 -10.61 -6.00 0.29
CA VAL A 36 -9.61 -6.98 -0.15
C VAL A 36 -9.87 -8.34 0.51
N THR A 37 -9.97 -9.38 -0.31
CA THR A 37 -10.09 -10.76 0.14
C THR A 37 -8.70 -11.35 0.35
N LEU A 38 -8.34 -11.66 1.60
CA LEU A 38 -7.05 -12.24 1.92
C LEU A 38 -7.01 -13.74 1.62
N PRO A 39 -5.89 -14.29 1.11
CA PRO A 39 -5.70 -15.73 1.01
C PRO A 39 -5.71 -16.38 2.40
N ALA A 40 -6.08 -17.66 2.48
CA ALA A 40 -6.10 -18.39 3.74
C ALA A 40 -4.75 -18.33 4.47
N GLY A 41 -4.78 -18.16 5.80
CA GLY A 41 -3.58 -18.03 6.64
C GLY A 41 -2.77 -16.75 6.39
N HIS A 42 -3.42 -15.69 5.91
CA HIS A 42 -2.81 -14.36 5.79
C HIS A 42 -3.66 -13.32 6.52
N SER A 43 -2.99 -12.33 7.09
CA SER A 43 -3.62 -11.23 7.80
C SER A 43 -2.99 -9.88 7.43
N TRP A 44 -3.73 -8.83 7.77
CA TRP A 44 -3.19 -7.47 7.74
C TRP A 44 -2.19 -7.27 8.87
N TRP A 45 -1.01 -6.79 8.53
CA TRP A 45 -0.03 -6.39 9.53
C TRP A 45 -0.25 -4.93 9.94
N ALA A 46 -0.60 -4.72 11.21
CA ALA A 46 -0.69 -3.40 11.82
C ALA A 46 0.71 -2.92 12.24
N SER A 47 1.10 -1.75 11.76
CA SER A 47 2.24 -1.02 12.33
C SER A 47 1.69 0.21 13.05
N ASP A 48 1.50 0.06 14.35
CA ASP A 48 0.84 1.05 15.23
C ASP A 48 1.57 2.41 15.26
N CYS A 49 2.81 2.47 14.77
CA CYS A 49 3.65 3.66 14.79
C CYS A 49 3.72 4.42 13.45
N ARG A 50 3.11 3.93 12.35
CA ARG A 50 3.38 4.45 11.00
C ARG A 50 2.98 5.92 10.78
N LEU A 51 1.92 6.39 11.45
CA LEU A 51 1.43 7.76 11.31
C LEU A 51 2.19 8.78 12.17
N LYS A 52 3.09 8.36 13.07
CA LYS A 52 3.83 9.28 13.94
C LYS A 52 5.32 8.95 14.08
N PHE A 53 5.85 8.05 13.23
CA PHE A 53 7.22 7.57 13.27
C PHE A 53 8.29 8.67 13.31
N SER A 54 8.04 9.82 12.68
CA SER A 54 8.94 10.98 12.66
C SER A 54 8.43 12.17 13.49
N GLY A 55 7.61 11.90 14.50
CA GLY A 55 7.00 12.90 15.39
C GLY A 55 5.77 13.59 14.80
N SER A 56 5.47 13.45 13.50
CA SER A 56 4.22 13.93 12.90
C SER A 56 3.72 13.08 11.72
N PRO A 57 2.40 13.02 11.48
CA PRO A 57 1.83 12.39 10.27
C PRO A 57 2.32 13.00 8.96
N VAL A 58 2.53 14.31 8.91
CA VAL A 58 2.99 15.01 7.70
C VAL A 58 4.36 14.48 7.27
N ARG A 59 5.31 14.37 8.21
CA ARG A 59 6.66 13.89 7.92
C ARG A 59 6.69 12.37 7.70
N SER A 60 5.93 11.63 8.51
CA SER A 60 5.93 10.16 8.47
C SER A 60 5.33 9.60 7.18
N THR A 61 4.38 10.32 6.59
CA THR A 61 3.68 9.90 5.37
C THR A 61 4.13 10.63 4.11
N ALA A 62 5.14 11.50 4.18
CA ALA A 62 5.65 12.22 3.01
C ALA A 62 6.14 11.26 1.90
N CYS A 63 6.60 10.07 2.31
CA CYS A 63 7.03 8.98 1.43
C CYS A 63 5.91 7.92 1.19
N GLY A 64 4.67 8.19 1.63
CA GLY A 64 3.54 7.28 1.55
C GLY A 64 3.25 6.56 2.88
N ALA A 65 2.01 6.08 3.03
CA ALA A 65 1.55 5.26 4.14
C ALA A 65 1.34 3.82 3.66
N SER A 66 2.10 2.87 4.22
CA SER A 66 2.06 1.47 3.81
C SER A 66 1.07 0.64 4.62
N LEU A 67 0.29 -0.19 3.94
CA LEU A 67 -0.46 -1.32 4.48
C LEU A 67 0.22 -2.59 4.00
N PHE A 68 0.23 -3.63 4.83
CA PHE A 68 0.90 -4.89 4.51
C PHE A 68 -0.02 -6.08 4.73
N VAL A 69 0.07 -7.04 3.83
CA VAL A 69 -0.46 -8.40 4.02
C VAL A 69 0.72 -9.34 4.23
N ARG A 70 0.62 -10.18 5.26
CA ARG A 70 1.64 -11.18 5.59
C ARG A 70 1.00 -12.52 5.91
N ARG A 71 1.79 -13.58 5.76
CA ARG A 71 1.46 -14.92 6.25
C ARG A 71 1.35 -14.89 7.78
N ASP A 72 0.34 -15.55 8.31
CA ASP A 72 0.18 -15.75 9.75
C ASP A 72 1.31 -16.62 10.30
N ALA A 73 1.57 -16.50 11.60
CA ALA A 73 2.52 -17.36 12.28
C ALA A 73 2.06 -18.82 12.16
N ILE A 74 2.98 -19.71 11.79
CA ILE A 74 2.75 -21.16 11.72
C ILE A 74 3.56 -21.79 12.85
N GLU A 75 2.91 -22.61 13.67
CA GLU A 75 3.56 -23.32 14.76
C GLU A 75 4.75 -24.14 14.24
N GLY A 76 5.89 -24.05 14.94
CA GLY A 76 7.12 -24.74 14.56
C GLY A 76 7.89 -24.13 13.38
N ARG A 77 7.44 -23.00 12.79
CA ARG A 77 8.21 -22.26 11.77
C ARG A 77 8.68 -20.92 12.32
N SER A 78 9.96 -20.61 12.10
CA SER A 78 10.48 -19.29 12.45
C SER A 78 9.95 -18.22 11.48
N PRO A 79 9.97 -16.93 11.87
CA PRO A 79 9.69 -15.85 10.93
C PRO A 79 10.58 -15.93 9.69
N ASP A 80 11.87 -16.24 9.84
CA ASP A 80 12.81 -16.32 8.73
C ASP A 80 12.48 -17.45 7.74
N ASP A 81 11.95 -18.58 8.24
CA ASP A 81 11.45 -19.66 7.40
C ASP A 81 10.26 -19.20 6.55
N LEU A 82 9.29 -18.52 7.18
CA LEU A 82 8.15 -17.94 6.47
C LEU A 82 8.59 -16.87 5.48
N LEU A 83 9.62 -16.10 5.83
CA LEU A 83 10.14 -15.05 4.97
C LEU A 83 10.82 -15.61 3.71
N SER A 84 11.38 -16.82 3.81
CA SER A 84 12.11 -17.52 2.74
C SER A 84 11.24 -18.53 1.98
N ASP A 85 10.02 -18.77 2.44
CA ASP A 85 9.07 -19.68 1.81
C ASP A 85 8.60 -19.14 0.44
N LYS A 86 8.79 -19.96 -0.60
CA LYS A 86 8.37 -19.67 -1.97
C LYS A 86 6.85 -19.54 -2.11
N THR A 87 6.09 -20.14 -1.21
CA THR A 87 4.63 -20.14 -1.20
C THR A 87 4.03 -19.00 -0.36
N THR A 88 4.85 -18.24 0.38
CA THR A 88 4.36 -17.09 1.14
C THR A 88 4.01 -15.94 0.19
N ILE A 89 2.76 -15.48 0.27
CA ILE A 89 2.31 -14.25 -0.41
C ILE A 89 2.59 -13.06 0.50
N ARG A 90 3.12 -11.99 -0.10
CA ARG A 90 3.30 -10.70 0.55
C ARG A 90 2.69 -9.62 -0.30
N ALA A 91 1.94 -8.72 0.33
CA ALA A 91 1.52 -7.50 -0.33
C ALA A 91 1.96 -6.27 0.47
N GLU A 92 2.36 -5.23 -0.26
CA GLU A 92 2.47 -3.87 0.25
C GLU A 92 1.59 -2.96 -0.60
N ILE A 93 0.80 -2.13 0.05
CA ILE A 93 0.03 -1.06 -0.56
C ILE A 93 0.56 0.23 0.04
N ARG A 94 1.32 1.01 -0.73
CA ARG A 94 1.81 2.31 -0.30
C ARG A 94 0.92 3.40 -0.86
N LEU A 95 0.04 3.92 0.00
CA LEU A 95 -0.89 4.98 -0.32
C LEU A 95 -0.20 6.34 -0.22
N PHE A 96 -0.46 7.20 -1.18
CA PHE A 96 -0.02 8.57 -1.17
C PHE A 96 -1.18 9.53 -1.35
N MET A 97 -1.15 10.57 -0.52
CA MET A 97 -2.15 11.62 -0.48
C MET A 97 -1.86 12.69 -1.56
N PRO A 98 -2.88 13.46 -1.98
CA PRO A 98 -2.68 14.62 -2.84
C PRO A 98 -1.73 15.64 -2.25
N GLU A 99 -1.09 16.42 -3.12
CA GLU A 99 -0.32 17.60 -2.72
C GLU A 99 -1.17 18.56 -1.89
N ALA A 100 -0.58 19.10 -0.81
CA ALA A 100 -1.20 20.13 0.01
C ALA A 100 -0.16 21.15 0.45
N LEU A 101 -0.57 22.42 0.59
CA LEU A 101 0.27 23.47 1.14
C LEU A 101 0.06 23.57 2.66
N TYR A 102 1.13 23.81 3.41
CA TYR A 102 1.03 24.00 4.86
C TYR A 102 2.04 25.01 5.42
N LEU A 103 1.72 25.63 6.55
CA LEU A 103 2.60 26.55 7.28
C LEU A 103 3.46 25.78 8.29
N GLU A 104 4.79 25.96 8.21
CA GLU A 104 5.76 25.44 9.17
C GLU A 104 6.79 26.54 9.47
N GLY A 105 6.84 27.00 10.72
CA GLY A 105 7.77 28.05 11.15
C GLY A 105 7.62 29.35 10.35
N GLY A 106 6.39 29.76 10.01
CA GLY A 106 6.10 30.95 9.20
C GLY A 106 6.37 30.80 7.70
N THR A 107 6.85 29.65 7.24
CA THR A 107 7.12 29.39 5.82
C THR A 107 6.06 28.46 5.23
N VAL A 108 5.56 28.79 4.03
CA VAL A 108 4.67 27.89 3.27
C VAL A 108 5.51 26.76 2.67
N ARG A 109 5.16 25.53 3.03
CA ARG A 109 5.75 24.30 2.55
C ARG A 109 4.71 23.47 1.80
N ARG A 110 5.19 22.48 1.07
CA ARG A 110 4.39 21.58 0.26
C ARG A 110 4.55 20.16 0.77
N TYR A 111 3.45 19.59 1.23
CA TYR A 111 3.36 18.17 1.49
C TYR A 111 3.30 17.43 0.14
N ARG A 112 4.23 16.49 -0.03
CA ARG A 112 4.40 15.64 -1.22
C ARG A 112 4.51 16.42 -2.55
N ARG A 113 5.74 16.58 -3.04
CA ARG A 113 6.03 17.44 -4.21
C ARG A 113 5.74 16.84 -5.60
N HIS A 114 5.57 15.51 -5.72
CA HIS A 114 5.83 14.82 -6.99
C HIS A 114 4.61 14.35 -7.78
N SER A 115 3.38 14.50 -7.27
CA SER A 115 2.22 13.78 -7.84
C SER A 115 0.97 14.63 -7.98
N GLY A 116 1.11 15.94 -7.78
CA GLY A 116 0.05 16.90 -7.96
C GLY A 116 -1.20 16.59 -7.13
N LYS A 117 -2.36 16.85 -7.71
CA LYS A 117 -3.65 16.85 -7.00
C LYS A 117 -4.31 15.48 -6.84
N LYS A 118 -3.72 14.41 -7.38
CA LYS A 118 -4.31 13.06 -7.37
C LYS A 118 -3.87 12.27 -6.14
N TYR A 119 -4.77 11.43 -5.67
CA TYR A 119 -4.38 10.27 -4.88
C TYR A 119 -3.61 9.30 -5.76
N SER A 120 -2.68 8.57 -5.17
CA SER A 120 -2.01 7.50 -5.88
C SER A 120 -1.54 6.41 -4.93
N ALA A 121 -1.34 5.21 -5.45
CA ALA A 121 -0.73 4.14 -4.70
C ALA A 121 0.31 3.41 -5.55
N THR A 122 1.32 2.89 -4.86
CA THR A 122 2.21 1.86 -5.42
C THR A 122 1.90 0.54 -4.75
N LEU A 123 1.71 -0.50 -5.56
CA LEU A 123 1.35 -1.84 -5.13
C LEU A 123 2.53 -2.78 -5.35
N TRP A 124 2.68 -3.71 -4.41
CA TRP A 124 3.52 -4.88 -4.55
C TRP A 124 2.69 -6.07 -4.09
N VAL A 125 2.63 -7.13 -4.91
CA VAL A 125 2.02 -8.42 -4.55
C VAL A 125 2.94 -9.50 -5.08
N ASN A 126 3.65 -10.16 -4.19
CA ASN A 126 4.74 -11.05 -4.54
C ASN A 126 4.63 -12.40 -3.83
N THR A 127 5.14 -13.45 -4.46
CA THR A 127 5.47 -14.72 -3.78
C THR A 127 6.99 -14.90 -3.67
N GLY A 128 7.40 -15.64 -2.65
CA GLY A 128 8.80 -16.02 -2.43
C GLY A 128 9.67 -15.00 -1.70
N PRO A 129 10.97 -15.30 -1.58
CA PRO A 129 11.90 -14.51 -0.78
C PRO A 129 11.95 -13.06 -1.29
N HIS A 130 11.77 -12.10 -0.38
CA HIS A 130 11.81 -10.68 -0.73
C HIS A 130 13.22 -10.16 -1.03
N TRP A 131 14.25 -10.96 -0.75
CA TRP A 131 15.66 -10.64 -0.94
C TRP A 131 16.22 -11.30 -2.22
N ALA A 132 17.25 -10.67 -2.81
CA ALA A 132 18.01 -11.17 -3.98
C ALA A 132 17.22 -11.41 -5.27
N PHE A 133 16.15 -10.65 -5.55
CA PHE A 133 15.36 -10.76 -6.80
C PHE A 133 14.72 -12.13 -7.02
N GLN A 134 14.53 -12.91 -5.95
CA GLN A 134 13.91 -14.24 -6.02
C GLN A 134 12.38 -14.21 -5.85
N SER A 135 11.80 -13.01 -5.75
CA SER A 135 10.35 -12.85 -5.66
C SER A 135 9.71 -12.83 -7.04
N THR A 136 8.52 -13.41 -7.13
CA THR A 136 7.67 -13.32 -8.32
C THR A 136 6.59 -12.29 -8.08
N SER A 137 6.54 -11.24 -8.90
CA SER A 137 5.45 -10.26 -8.88
C SER A 137 4.21 -10.81 -9.59
N HIS A 138 3.05 -10.62 -8.98
CA HIS A 138 1.74 -11.01 -9.53
C HIS A 138 0.94 -9.84 -10.10
N LEU A 139 1.55 -8.65 -10.11
CA LEU A 139 1.06 -7.45 -10.78
C LEU A 139 1.62 -7.40 -12.21
N ARG A 140 0.75 -7.11 -13.19
CA ARG A 140 1.10 -6.90 -14.60
C ARG A 140 1.42 -5.44 -14.88
N ASP A 141 2.35 -5.15 -15.79
CA ASP A 141 2.70 -3.83 -16.34
C ASP A 141 2.30 -2.61 -15.51
N LYS A 142 1.10 -2.06 -15.75
CA LYS A 142 0.59 -0.82 -15.14
C LYS A 142 -0.19 -1.04 -13.84
N GLU A 143 -0.47 -2.28 -13.45
CA GLU A 143 -1.15 -2.62 -12.20
C GLU A 143 -0.40 -2.16 -10.93
N PRO A 144 0.94 -2.06 -10.86
CA PRO A 144 1.63 -1.54 -9.69
C PRO A 144 1.29 -0.08 -9.36
N PHE A 145 0.76 0.70 -10.29
CA PHE A 145 0.46 2.13 -10.07
C PHE A 145 -1.04 2.39 -10.19
N VAL A 146 -1.62 2.95 -9.13
CA VAL A 146 -3.04 3.33 -9.10
C VAL A 146 -3.16 4.82 -8.86
N TYR A 147 -4.11 5.47 -9.52
CA TYR A 147 -4.40 6.89 -9.37
C TYR A 147 -5.90 7.09 -9.20
N GLY A 148 -6.30 8.09 -8.44
CA GLY A 148 -7.69 8.49 -8.26
C GLY A 148 -7.80 9.97 -7.96
N ASP A 149 -8.87 10.61 -8.41
CA ASP A 149 -9.18 12.01 -8.08
C ASP A 149 -9.84 12.10 -6.69
N THR A 150 -10.49 11.02 -6.25
CA THR A 150 -11.08 10.91 -4.91
C THR A 150 -10.49 9.77 -4.09
N LEU A 151 -10.69 9.83 -2.77
CA LEU A 151 -10.35 8.74 -1.86
C LEU A 151 -11.13 7.45 -2.19
N GLY A 152 -12.37 7.59 -2.66
CA GLY A 152 -13.19 6.44 -3.06
C GLY A 152 -12.62 5.72 -4.29
N GLU A 153 -12.29 6.48 -5.33
CA GLU A 153 -11.72 5.95 -6.57
C GLU A 153 -10.39 5.25 -6.36
N ILE A 154 -9.47 5.86 -5.59
CA ILE A 154 -8.19 5.22 -5.31
C ILE A 154 -8.37 3.93 -4.51
N CYS A 155 -9.28 3.90 -3.53
CA CYS A 155 -9.56 2.68 -2.75
C CYS A 155 -10.14 1.58 -3.65
N ALA A 156 -11.14 1.90 -4.49
CA ALA A 156 -11.74 0.94 -5.41
C ALA A 156 -10.70 0.36 -6.39
N GLY A 157 -9.86 1.21 -6.98
CA GLY A 157 -8.82 0.79 -7.90
C GLY A 157 -7.70 -0.03 -7.25
N ILE A 158 -7.40 0.22 -5.98
CA ILE A 158 -6.48 -0.61 -5.18
C ILE A 158 -7.11 -1.98 -4.92
N ILE A 159 -8.35 -2.00 -4.40
CA ILE A 159 -9.07 -3.23 -4.03
C ILE A 159 -9.15 -4.18 -5.23
N GLU A 160 -9.56 -3.67 -6.38
CA GLU A 160 -9.66 -4.45 -7.63
C GLU A 160 -8.31 -5.08 -8.00
N ARG A 161 -7.25 -4.26 -8.12
CA ARG A 161 -5.92 -4.75 -8.55
C ARG A 161 -5.29 -5.71 -7.56
N VAL A 162 -5.41 -5.43 -6.26
CA VAL A 162 -4.87 -6.28 -5.20
C VAL A 162 -5.59 -7.63 -5.19
N ASN A 163 -6.92 -7.66 -5.26
CA ASN A 163 -7.67 -8.93 -5.31
C ASN A 163 -7.30 -9.77 -6.53
N ILE A 164 -7.18 -9.13 -7.70
CA ILE A 164 -6.74 -9.81 -8.92
C ILE A 164 -5.33 -10.39 -8.75
N ALA A 165 -4.39 -9.63 -8.20
CA ALA A 165 -3.02 -10.07 -8.01
C ALA A 165 -2.91 -11.17 -6.94
N LEU A 166 -3.68 -11.10 -5.86
CA LEU A 166 -3.74 -12.14 -4.83
C LEU A 166 -4.31 -13.45 -5.39
N ALA A 167 -5.36 -13.37 -6.22
CA ALA A 167 -5.92 -14.54 -6.88
C ALA A 167 -4.89 -15.22 -7.81
N ARG A 168 -4.13 -14.43 -8.58
CA ARG A 168 -3.03 -14.96 -9.41
C ARG A 168 -1.92 -15.59 -8.57
N ALA A 169 -1.55 -14.97 -7.46
CA ALA A 169 -0.55 -15.51 -6.54
C ALA A 169 -0.99 -16.86 -5.97
N ALA A 170 -2.26 -16.99 -5.57
CA ALA A 170 -2.82 -18.25 -5.08
C ALA A 170 -2.79 -19.35 -6.16
N LEU A 171 -3.22 -19.02 -7.39
CA LEU A 171 -3.16 -19.97 -8.52
C LEU A 171 -1.72 -20.42 -8.83
N TRP A 172 -0.77 -19.48 -8.77
CA TRP A 172 0.65 -19.79 -8.99
C TRP A 172 1.17 -20.77 -7.94
N ILE A 173 0.83 -20.57 -6.65
CA ILE A 173 1.22 -21.49 -5.57
C ILE A 173 0.63 -22.89 -5.81
N SER A 174 -0.67 -22.99 -6.08
CA SER A 174 -1.32 -24.29 -6.31
C SER A 174 -0.72 -25.04 -7.50
N ALA A 175 -0.31 -24.33 -8.55
CA ALA A 175 0.39 -24.93 -9.69
C ALA A 175 1.79 -25.46 -9.32
N GLN A 176 2.54 -24.72 -8.49
CA GLN A 176 3.84 -25.18 -8.00
C GLN A 176 3.71 -26.44 -7.12
N GLU A 177 2.71 -26.47 -6.23
CA GLU A 177 2.45 -27.62 -5.36
C GLU A 177 2.06 -28.87 -6.16
N SER A 178 1.19 -28.72 -7.17
CA SER A 178 0.74 -29.83 -8.02
C SER A 178 1.91 -30.43 -8.83
N GLY A 179 2.76 -29.57 -9.41
CA GLY A 179 3.94 -30.03 -10.15
C GLY A 179 4.99 -30.72 -9.27
N MET A 180 5.09 -30.35 -7.99
CA MET A 180 5.94 -31.05 -7.03
C MET A 180 5.38 -32.45 -6.68
N VAL A 181 4.07 -32.59 -6.53
CA VAL A 181 3.44 -33.89 -6.25
C VAL A 181 3.65 -34.86 -7.40
N GLU A 182 3.47 -34.40 -8.65
CA GLU A 182 3.70 -35.24 -9.83
C GLU A 182 5.17 -35.69 -9.95
N ALA A 183 6.15 -34.83 -9.61
CA ALA A 183 7.56 -35.18 -9.64
C ALA A 183 8.00 -36.15 -8.53
N VAL A 184 7.28 -36.21 -7.41
CA VAL A 184 7.56 -37.15 -6.31
C VAL A 184 6.92 -38.52 -6.55
N CYS A 185 5.88 -38.59 -7.38
CA CYS A 185 5.19 -39.82 -7.74
C CYS A 185 5.71 -40.49 -9.03
N ALA A 186 6.71 -39.92 -9.70
CA ALA A 186 7.38 -40.46 -10.88
C ALA A 186 8.72 -41.14 -10.52
#